data_AF-A0A329LI96-F1
#
_entry.id   AF-A0A329LI96-F1
#
_cell.length_a   1.000
_cell.length_b   1.000
_cell.length_c   1.000
_cell.angle_alpha   90.00
_cell.angle_beta   90.00
_cell.angle_gamma   90.00
#
_symmetry.space_group_name_H-M   'P 1'
#
loop_
_entity.id
_entity.type
_entity.pdbx_description
1 polymer ?
#
loop_
_entity_poly.entity_id
_entity_poly.type
_entity_poly.pdbx_seq_one_letter_code
_entity_poly.pdbx_strand_id
1 'polypeptide(L)'
;MTTADTLAVREQLVAVLRAADRPMTSAELAGVLPWQTHRLDVGCELVCQAPRRPAVMRVIECHRTWHLVSRPRSSQDSRTGIYRHLRALAREGIIRAIPLGPRKVQWTYVGDSRSAP
;
A
#
# COMPACT_ATOMS: atom_id res chain seq x y z
N MET A 1 -10.67 2.23 6.11
CA MET A 1 -9.46 3.07 5.91
C MET A 1 -9.90 4.47 6.26
N THR A 2 -9.28 5.05 7.27
CA THR A 2 -9.58 6.41 7.72
C THR A 2 -8.91 7.44 6.80
N THR A 3 -9.25 8.71 6.96
CA THR A 3 -8.51 9.81 6.32
C THR A 3 -7.04 9.81 6.75
N ALA A 4 -6.77 9.56 8.03
CA ALA A 4 -5.41 9.44 8.56
C ALA A 4 -4.63 8.29 7.90
N ASP A 5 -5.24 7.11 7.74
CA ASP A 5 -4.61 5.98 7.03
C ASP A 5 -4.27 6.35 5.58
N THR A 6 -5.13 7.14 4.94
CA THR A 6 -4.96 7.56 3.54
C THR A 6 -3.78 8.51 3.41
N LEU A 7 -3.66 9.48 4.32
CA LEU A 7 -2.55 10.44 4.35
C LEU A 7 -1.22 9.74 4.66
N ALA A 8 -1.20 8.89 5.68
CA ALA A 8 0.01 8.14 6.05
C ALA A 8 0.54 7.27 4.90
N VAL A 9 -0.34 6.60 4.15
CA VAL A 9 0.08 5.82 2.96
C VAL A 9 0.66 6.72 1.88
N ARG A 10 0.07 7.90 1.64
CA ARG A 10 0.57 8.85 0.64
C ARG A 10 1.94 9.41 1.03
N GLU A 11 2.11 9.81 2.29
CA GLU A 11 3.38 10.28 2.83
C GLU A 11 4.47 9.22 2.70
N GLN A 12 4.18 7.97 3.05
CA GLN A 12 5.12 6.86 2.91
C GLN A 12 5.50 6.61 1.45
N LEU A 13 4.53 6.65 0.52
CA LEU A 13 4.80 6.52 -0.92
C LEU A 13 5.74 7.62 -1.41
N VAL A 14 5.50 8.86 -1.00
CA VAL A 14 6.35 10.00 -1.36
C VAL A 14 7.75 9.83 -0.76
N ALA A 15 7.85 9.45 0.51
CA ALA A 15 9.14 9.24 1.16
C ALA A 15 9.98 8.16 0.45
N VAL A 16 9.36 7.03 0.11
CA VAL A 16 10.02 5.94 -0.63
C VAL A 16 10.47 6.41 -2.01
N LEU A 17 9.60 7.07 -2.78
CA LEU A 17 9.93 7.53 -4.13
C LEU A 17 10.98 8.65 -4.14
N ARG A 18 10.98 9.52 -3.12
CA ARG A 18 11.98 10.58 -2.96
C ARG A 18 13.37 10.00 -2.64
N ALA A 19 13.43 8.91 -1.89
CA ALA A 19 14.67 8.24 -1.52
C ALA A 19 15.16 7.22 -2.57
N ALA A 20 14.38 6.95 -3.62
CA ALA A 20 14.72 5.96 -4.63
C ALA A 20 15.66 6.52 -5.70
N ASP A 21 16.77 5.83 -5.98
CA ASP A 21 17.72 6.22 -7.04
C ASP A 21 17.18 6.02 -8.46
N ARG A 22 16.07 5.28 -8.60
CA ARG A 22 15.43 4.97 -9.88
C ARG A 22 13.92 4.92 -9.77
N PRO A 23 13.18 5.11 -10.88
CA PRO A 23 11.75 4.87 -10.92
C PRO A 23 11.38 3.45 -10.46
N MET A 24 10.28 3.35 -9.72
CA MET A 24 9.80 2.08 -9.13
C MET A 24 8.43 1.69 -9.68
N THR A 25 8.22 0.41 -9.90
CA THR A 25 6.91 -0.15 -10.25
C THR A 25 5.97 -0.15 -9.04
N SER A 26 4.66 -0.20 -9.28
CA SER A 26 3.66 -0.36 -8.21
C SER A 26 3.90 -1.62 -7.37
N ALA A 27 4.47 -2.69 -7.95
CA ALA A 27 4.78 -3.92 -7.24
C ALA A 27 5.98 -3.75 -6.29
N GLU A 28 7.05 -3.10 -6.75
CA GLU A 28 8.21 -2.78 -5.90
C GLU A 28 7.80 -1.87 -4.73
N LEU A 29 7.00 -0.84 -5.00
CA LEU A 29 6.47 0.06 -3.96
C LEU A 29 5.61 -0.68 -2.93
N ALA A 30 4.72 -1.56 -3.37
CA ALA A 30 3.90 -2.36 -2.45
C ALA A 30 4.75 -3.31 -1.58
N GLY A 31 5.87 -3.80 -2.10
CA GLY A 31 6.77 -4.71 -1.39
C GLY A 31 7.59 -4.04 -0.28
N VAL A 32 7.93 -2.76 -0.42
CA VAL A 32 8.74 -2.03 0.58
C VAL A 32 7.91 -1.27 1.61
N LEU A 33 6.63 -1.05 1.34
CA LEU A 33 5.75 -0.38 2.28
C LEU A 33 5.43 -1.25 3.50
N PRO A 34 5.22 -0.64 4.69
CA PRO A 34 4.76 -1.36 5.86
C PRO A 34 3.46 -2.11 5.57
N TRP A 35 3.39 -3.35 6.10
CA TRP A 35 2.19 -4.16 6.03
C TRP A 35 1.03 -3.45 6.72
N GLN A 36 -0.18 -3.71 6.22
CA GLN A 36 -1.39 -3.10 6.77
C GLN A 36 -2.01 -4.02 7.80
N THR A 37 -2.31 -3.45 8.97
CA THR A 37 -3.03 -4.13 10.03
C THR A 37 -4.55 -3.97 9.84
N HIS A 38 -5.28 -5.05 10.08
CA HIS A 38 -6.73 -5.12 9.96
C HIS A 38 -7.32 -5.90 11.13
N ARG A 39 -8.46 -5.43 11.62
CA ARG A 39 -9.33 -6.22 12.49
C ARG A 39 -10.25 -7.09 11.64
N LEU A 40 -10.37 -8.37 12.01
CA LEU A 40 -11.34 -9.32 11.47
C LEU A 40 -12.24 -9.77 12.62
N ASP A 41 -13.54 -9.49 12.54
CA ASP A 41 -14.53 -9.91 13.53
C ASP A 41 -15.09 -11.30 13.19
N VAL A 42 -14.22 -12.31 13.29
CA VAL A 42 -14.52 -13.72 13.04
C VAL A 42 -13.85 -14.60 14.09
N GLY A 43 -14.40 -15.80 14.32
CA GLY A 43 -13.86 -16.79 15.24
C GLY A 43 -12.57 -17.46 14.76
N CYS A 44 -11.88 -18.13 15.68
CA CYS A 44 -10.58 -18.77 15.44
C CYS A 44 -10.63 -19.82 14.32
N GLU A 45 -11.77 -20.46 14.11
CA GLU A 45 -12.03 -21.47 13.08
C GLU A 45 -11.83 -20.95 11.66
N LEU A 46 -11.99 -19.64 11.44
CA LEU A 46 -11.82 -18.98 10.14
C LEU A 46 -10.43 -18.33 9.95
N VAL A 47 -9.59 -18.28 10.99
CA VAL A 47 -8.30 -17.58 10.96
C VAL A 47 -7.15 -18.47 11.45
N CYS A 48 -7.13 -18.78 12.74
CA CYS A 48 -6.02 -19.48 13.38
C CYS A 48 -6.02 -20.99 13.09
N GLN A 49 -7.21 -21.57 13.09
CA GLN A 49 -7.47 -23.00 12.87
C GLN A 49 -7.89 -23.30 11.43
N ALA A 50 -7.96 -22.28 10.57
CA ALA A 50 -8.34 -22.45 9.18
C ALA A 50 -7.40 -23.46 8.50
N PRO A 51 -7.95 -24.51 7.84
CA PRO A 51 -7.14 -25.57 7.25
C PRO A 51 -6.27 -25.08 6.09
N ARG A 52 -6.64 -23.95 5.47
CA ARG A 52 -5.81 -23.22 4.51
C ARG A 52 -5.57 -21.81 5.04
N ARG A 53 -4.34 -21.54 5.49
CA ARG A 53 -3.93 -20.18 5.84
C ARG A 53 -3.74 -19.37 4.57
N PRO A 54 -4.27 -18.13 4.48
CA PRO A 54 -3.90 -17.23 3.40
C PRO A 54 -2.37 -17.10 3.37
N ALA A 55 -1.76 -17.36 2.20
CA ALA A 55 -0.31 -17.53 2.07
C ALA A 55 0.51 -16.31 2.56
N VAL A 56 -0.10 -15.13 2.67
CA VAL A 56 0.59 -13.89 3.03
C VAL A 56 -0.24 -13.09 4.04
N MET A 57 -0.41 -13.64 5.25
CA MET A 57 -1.06 -12.98 6.39
C MET A 57 -0.38 -13.40 7.69
N ARG A 58 -0.20 -12.46 8.61
CA ARG A 58 0.29 -12.71 9.98
C ARG A 58 -0.82 -12.39 10.97
N VAL A 59 -1.07 -13.26 11.95
CA VAL A 59 -1.93 -12.93 13.09
C VAL A 59 -1.08 -12.20 14.12
N ILE A 60 -1.49 -10.99 14.50
CA ILE A 60 -0.85 -10.13 15.49
C ILE A 60 -1.49 -10.34 16.85
N GLU A 61 -2.82 -10.38 16.89
CA GLU A 61 -3.60 -10.70 18.09
C GLU A 61 -4.69 -11.71 17.78
N CYS A 62 -4.90 -12.65 18.70
CA CYS A 62 -5.93 -13.67 18.62
C CYS A 62 -6.87 -13.49 19.80
N HIS A 63 -8.16 -13.28 19.50
CA HIS A 63 -9.23 -13.22 20.47
C HIS A 63 -10.36 -14.15 20.03
N ARG A 64 -11.17 -14.59 21.00
CA ARG A 64 -12.19 -15.63 20.76
C ARG A 64 -13.16 -15.29 19.62
N THR A 65 -13.47 -14.01 19.44
CA THR A 65 -14.45 -13.52 18.45
C THR A 65 -13.86 -12.56 17.44
N TRP A 66 -12.56 -12.24 17.53
CA TRP A 66 -11.93 -11.29 16.62
C TRP A 66 -10.41 -11.44 16.57
N HIS A 67 -9.80 -10.96 15.49
CA HIS A 67 -8.37 -11.09 15.26
C HIS A 67 -7.79 -9.79 14.73
N LEU A 68 -6.59 -9.45 15.19
CA LEU A 68 -5.77 -8.42 14.56
C LEU A 68 -4.80 -9.13 13.62
N VAL A 69 -4.85 -8.81 12.32
CA VAL A 69 -4.01 -9.45 11.31
C VAL A 69 -3.23 -8.40 10.52
N SER A 70 -2.04 -8.75 10.08
CA SER A 70 -1.22 -7.94 9.20
C SER A 70 -1.12 -8.60 7.83
N ARG A 71 -1.31 -7.82 6.76
CA ARG A 71 -1.24 -8.26 5.36
C ARG A 71 -0.32 -7.36 4.55
N PRO A 72 0.41 -7.90 3.56
CA PRO A 72 1.20 -7.09 2.67
C PRO A 72 0.31 -6.11 1.88
N ARG A 73 0.89 -4.98 1.48
CA ARG A 73 0.24 -4.06 0.55
C ARG A 73 0.10 -4.72 -0.81
N SER A 74 -0.92 -4.32 -1.55
CA SER A 74 -1.15 -4.75 -2.93
C SER A 74 -0.84 -3.62 -3.90
N SER A 75 -0.26 -3.96 -5.04
CA SER A 75 -0.04 -3.01 -6.13
C SER A 75 -1.31 -2.67 -6.91
N GLN A 76 -2.41 -3.39 -6.68
CA GLN A 76 -3.68 -3.24 -7.39
C GLN A 76 -4.70 -2.45 -6.55
N ASP A 77 -5.79 -2.00 -7.17
CA ASP A 77 -6.91 -1.36 -6.47
C ASP A 77 -7.71 -2.38 -5.65
N SER A 78 -7.29 -2.57 -4.40
CA SER A 78 -7.91 -3.45 -3.41
C SER A 78 -7.93 -2.78 -2.03
N ARG A 79 -8.41 -3.48 -0.99
CA ARG A 79 -8.42 -2.94 0.38
C ARG A 79 -7.02 -2.51 0.85
N THR A 80 -6.00 -3.32 0.56
CA THR A 80 -4.57 -3.04 0.83
C THR A 80 -3.86 -2.36 -0.35
N GLY A 81 -4.63 -1.93 -1.35
CA GLY A 81 -4.17 -1.43 -2.63
C GLY A 81 -3.56 -0.04 -2.59
N ILE A 82 -2.40 0.15 -3.22
CA ILE A 82 -1.71 1.45 -3.28
C ILE A 82 -1.97 2.24 -4.56
N TYR A 83 -2.53 1.62 -5.60
CA TYR A 83 -2.65 2.23 -6.94
C TYR A 83 -3.51 3.50 -6.96
N ARG A 84 -4.66 3.50 -6.27
CA ARG A 84 -5.48 4.71 -6.07
C ARG A 84 -4.70 5.88 -5.45
N HIS A 85 -3.75 5.60 -4.54
CA HIS A 85 -2.97 6.63 -3.87
C HIS A 85 -1.90 7.19 -4.81
N LEU A 86 -1.24 6.34 -5.59
CA LEU A 86 -0.32 6.74 -6.66
C LEU A 86 -1.00 7.63 -7.70
N ARG A 87 -2.20 7.26 -8.16
CA ARG A 87 -2.97 8.08 -9.10
C ARG A 87 -3.34 9.45 -8.52
N ALA A 88 -3.73 9.51 -7.24
CA ALA A 88 -4.04 10.78 -6.60
C ALA A 88 -2.81 11.70 -6.51
N LEU A 89 -1.68 11.17 -6.03
CA LEU A 89 -0.42 11.91 -5.95
C LEU A 89 0.06 12.40 -7.33
N ALA A 90 -0.18 11.61 -8.38
CA ALA A 90 0.18 12.01 -9.74
C ALA A 90 -0.72 13.12 -10.29
N ARG A 91 -2.01 13.12 -9.96
CA ARG A 91 -2.93 14.23 -10.30
C ARG A 91 -2.56 15.51 -9.54
N GLU A 92 -2.05 15.36 -8.33
CA GLU A 92 -1.54 16.47 -7.51
C GLU A 92 -0.18 16.98 -8.00
N GLY A 93 0.47 16.29 -8.95
CA GLY A 93 1.75 16.70 -9.53
C GLY A 93 2.97 16.34 -8.69
N ILE A 94 2.81 15.62 -7.57
CA ILE A 94 3.90 15.28 -6.63
C ILE A 94 4.80 14.16 -7.17
N ILE A 95 4.19 13.23 -7.90
CA ILE A 95 4.88 12.10 -8.54
C ILE A 95 4.46 12.03 -10.02
N ARG A 96 5.24 11.32 -10.83
CA ARG A 96 4.94 11.11 -12.25
C ARG A 96 4.91 9.63 -12.61
N ALA A 97 3.95 9.27 -13.44
CA ALA A 97 3.89 7.97 -14.11
C ALA A 97 4.80 7.95 -15.35
N ILE A 98 5.61 6.91 -15.47
CA ILE A 98 6.47 6.60 -16.63
C ILE A 98 5.92 5.32 -17.26
N PRO A 99 5.26 5.40 -18.43
CA PRO A 99 4.77 4.23 -19.13
C PRO A 99 5.93 3.36 -19.62
N LEU A 100 5.89 2.06 -19.33
CA LEU A 100 6.83 1.06 -19.88
C LEU A 100 6.16 0.10 -20.87
N GLY A 101 4.86 0.26 -21.10
CA GLY A 101 4.05 -0.59 -21.97
C GLY A 101 2.57 -0.55 -21.61
N PRO A 102 1.72 -1.33 -22.29
CA PRO A 102 0.26 -1.21 -22.20
C PRO A 102 -0.33 -1.41 -20.80
N ARG A 103 0.38 -2.13 -19.91
CA ARG A 103 -0.07 -2.44 -18.53
C ARG A 103 1.02 -2.24 -17.48
N LYS A 104 2.14 -1.61 -17.84
CA LYS A 104 3.30 -1.48 -16.95
C LYS A 104 3.68 -0.01 -16.83
N VAL A 105 3.74 0.47 -15.60
CA VAL A 105 4.07 1.85 -15.25
C VAL A 105 5.09 1.83 -14.13
N GLN A 106 6.08 2.72 -14.22
CA GLN A 106 6.94 3.10 -13.11
C GLN A 106 6.54 4.48 -12.59
N TRP A 107 6.90 4.75 -11.35
CA TRP A 107 6.62 5.98 -10.65
C TRP A 107 7.93 6.60 -10.22
N THR A 108 8.01 7.93 -10.30
CA THR A 108 9.14 8.70 -9.79
C THR A 108 8.64 9.94 -9.07
N TYR A 109 9.37 10.38 -8.06
CA TYR A 109 9.12 11.66 -7.40
C TYR A 109 9.52 12.81 -8.33
N VAL A 110 8.71 13.88 -8.39
CA VAL A 110 9.00 15.05 -9.24
C VAL A 110 8.95 16.39 -8.51
N GLY A 111 8.72 16.37 -7.19
CA GLY A 111 8.58 17.60 -6.40
C GLY A 111 7.17 18.19 -6.46
N ASP A 112 6.88 19.15 -5.59
CA ASP A 112 5.67 19.97 -5.73
C ASP A 112 6.00 21.08 -6.74
N SER A 113 5.31 21.12 -7.88
CA SER A 113 5.45 22.18 -8.87
C SER A 113 4.92 23.54 -8.37
N ARG A 114 4.45 23.62 -7.12
CA ARG A 114 4.03 24.87 -6.44
C ARG A 114 5.14 25.56 -5.64
N SER A 115 6.38 25.12 -5.76
CA SER A 115 7.55 25.81 -5.17
C SER A 115 8.47 26.34 -6.27
N ALA A 116 7.96 27.23 -7.11
CA ALA A 116 8.79 28.16 -7.87
C ALA A 116 8.38 29.58 -7.44
N PRO A 117 9.30 30.40 -6.89
CA PRO A 117 9.06 31.84 -6.73
C PRO A 117 8.92 32.55 -8.08
#